data_AF-A0A1I2MPE3-F1
#
_entry.id   AF-A0A1I2MPE3-F1
#
_cell.length_a   1.000
_cell.length_b   1.000
_cell.length_c   1.000
_cell.angle_alpha   90.00
_cell.angle_beta   90.00
_cell.angle_gamma   90.00
#
_symmetry.space_group_name_H-M   'P 1'
#
loop_
_entity.id
_entity.type
_entity.pdbx_description
1 polymer ?
#
loop_
_entity_poly.entity_id
_entity_poly.type
_entity_poly.pdbx_seq_one_letter_code
_entity_poly.pdbx_strand_id
1 'polypeptide(L)' 'MIRQAIRPPGCLRYVVASRSEAVIVNPLRHIDEYLRWIKDKGLKVVTVLDTHVHADRIGGDPFGRAAGSRRHPPR' A
#
# COMPACT_ATOMS: atom_id res chain seq x y z
N MET A 1 8.66 -1.25 11.71
CA MET A 1 8.32 0.18 11.50
C MET A 1 6.91 0.27 10.94
N ILE A 2 6.11 1.22 11.43
CA ILE A 2 4.78 1.52 10.88
C ILE A 2 4.77 2.98 10.44
N ARG A 3 4.35 3.24 9.19
CA ARG A 3 4.07 4.59 8.68
C ARG A 3 2.58 4.71 8.37
N GLN A 4 1.95 5.72 8.96
CA GLN A 4 0.57 6.11 8.62
C GLN A 4 0.60 7.29 7.65
N ALA A 5 -0.31 7.29 6.67
CA ALA A 5 -0.56 8.42 5.79
C ALA A 5 -2.07 8.71 5.71
N ILE A 6 -2.44 9.98 5.85
CA ILE A 6 -3.80 10.50 5.65
C ILE A 6 -3.78 11.38 4.40
N ARG A 7 -4.73 11.15 3.48
CA ARG A 7 -4.97 12.01 2.31
C ARG A 7 -6.47 12.33 2.25
N PRO A 8 -6.86 13.51 1.75
CA PRO A 8 -8.27 13.85 1.49
C PRO A 8 -8.95 12.73 0.68
N PRO A 9 -10.19 12.33 1.02
CA PRO A 9 -11.13 12.95 1.97
C PRO A 9 -11.02 12.47 3.44
N GLY A 10 -9.96 11.73 3.82
CA GLY A 10 -9.76 11.30 5.22
C GLY A 10 -9.44 9.82 5.44
N CYS A 11 -9.26 9.02 4.38
CA CYS A 11 -8.98 7.59 4.55
C CYS A 11 -7.55 7.36 5.10
N LEU A 12 -7.42 6.41 6.02
CA LEU A 12 -6.13 5.98 6.57
C LEU A 12 -5.48 4.92 5.70
N ARG A 13 -4.15 5.04 5.52
CA ARG A 13 -3.29 4.05 4.88
C ARG A 13 -2.08 3.75 5.73
N TYR A 14 -1.59 2.52 5.62
CA TYR A 14 -0.44 2.07 6.38
C TYR A 14 0.60 1.41 5.49
N VAL A 15 1.86 1.65 5.82
CA VAL A 15 2.97 0.78 5.42
C VAL A 15 3.51 0.13 6.68
N VAL A 16 3.46 -1.19 6.73
CA VAL A 16 4.00 -2.00 7.82
C VAL A 16 5.26 -2.68 7.30
N ALA A 17 6.40 -2.36 7.90
CA ALA A 17 7.70 -2.86 7.46
C ALA A 17 8.41 -3.62 8.57
N SER A 18 9.03 -4.73 8.21
CA SER A 18 9.88 -5.54 9.08
C SER A 18 11.08 -6.04 8.28
N ARG A 19 12.29 -5.92 8.83
CA ARG A 19 13.55 -6.20 8.13
C ARG A 19 13.59 -5.43 6.80
N SER A 20 13.74 -6.12 5.67
CA SER A 20 13.77 -5.58 4.31
C SER A 20 12.42 -5.72 3.57
N GLU A 21 11.33 -6.05 4.26
CA GLU A 21 10.03 -6.31 3.65
C GLU A 21 8.97 -5.32 4.13
N ALA A 22 7.99 -5.05 3.26
CA ALA A 22 6.88 -4.15 3.51
C ALA A 22 5.54 -4.70 3.01
N VAL A 23 4.50 -4.44 3.80
CA VAL A 23 3.10 -4.64 3.48
C VAL A 23 2.42 -3.27 3.39
N ILE A 24 1.60 -3.07 2.36
CA ILE A 24 0.82 -1.85 2.20
C ILE A 24 -0.65 -2.17 2.40
N VAL A 25 -1.29 -1.40 3.28
CA VAL A 25 -2.71 -1.57 3.62
C VAL A 25 -3.49 -0.35 3.14
N ASN A 26 -4.60 -0.61 2.44
CA ASN A 26 -5.52 0.38 1.91
C ASN A 26 -4.89 1.41 0.94
N PRO A 27 -3.95 1.04 0.05
CA PRO A 27 -3.30 2.03 -0.81
C PRO A 27 -4.27 2.77 -1.73
N LEU A 28 -3.88 4.00 -2.08
CA LEU A 28 -4.47 4.74 -3.18
C LEU A 28 -3.97 4.23 -4.53
N ARG A 29 -4.72 4.57 -5.59
CA ARG A 29 -4.30 4.36 -6.97
C ARG A 29 -3.00 5.12 -7.33
N HIS A 30 -2.71 6.24 -6.66
CA HIS A 30 -1.47 7.00 -6.85
C HIS A 30 -0.33 6.36 -6.04
N ILE A 31 0.37 5.42 -6.67
CA ILE A 31 1.31 4.52 -5.99
C ILE A 31 2.74 5.07 -5.87
N ASP A 32 3.09 6.10 -6.64
CA ASP A 32 4.48 6.58 -6.79
C ASP A 32 5.08 7.10 -5.48
N GLU A 33 4.25 7.69 -4.61
CA GLU A 33 4.69 8.15 -3.29
C GLU A 33 5.18 6.97 -2.42
N TYR A 34 4.44 5.87 -2.43
CA TYR A 34 4.80 4.67 -1.68
C TYR A 34 6.03 4.00 -2.28
N LEU A 35 6.09 3.86 -3.61
CA LEU A 35 7.22 3.22 -4.30
C LEU A 35 8.52 3.97 -4.05
N ARG A 36 8.51 5.31 -4.11
CA ARG A 36 9.67 6.14 -3.76
C ARG A 36 10.09 5.92 -2.31
N TRP A 37 9.16 6.04 -1.37
CA TRP A 37 9.48 5.87 0.05
C TRP A 37 10.01 4.46 0.38
N ILE A 38 9.43 3.42 -0.23
CA ILE A 38 9.86 2.03 -0.09
C ILE A 38 11.28 1.85 -0.62
N LYS A 39 11.56 2.38 -1.81
CA LYS A 39 12.89 2.35 -2.44
C LYS A 39 13.93 3.08 -1.58
N ASP A 40 13.61 4.27 -1.09
CA ASP A 40 14.49 5.08 -0.24
C ASP A 40 14.81 4.38 1.09
N LYS A 41 13.93 3.49 1.55
CA LYS A 41 14.13 2.66 2.75
C LYS A 41 14.75 1.29 2.46
N GLY A 42 15.06 0.96 1.21
CA GLY A 42 15.61 -0.34 0.82
C GLY A 42 14.65 -1.51 1.09
N LEU A 43 13.34 -1.25 1.07
CA LEU A 43 12.31 -2.23 1.37
C LEU A 43 11.79 -2.88 0.08
N LYS A 44 11.32 -4.12 0.18
CA LYS A 44 10.60 -4.84 -0.87
C LYS A 44 9.13 -4.98 -0.48
N VAL A 45 8.22 -4.59 -1.36
CA VAL A 45 6.78 -4.83 -1.14
C VAL A 45 6.48 -6.29 -1.43
N VAL A 46 6.01 -7.00 -0.43
CA VAL A 46 5.68 -8.43 -0.57
C VAL A 46 4.20 -8.66 -0.80
N THR A 47 3.35 -7.79 -0.25
CA THR A 47 1.91 -7.86 -0.44
C THR A 47 1.21 -6.52 -0.32
N VAL A 48 0.07 -6.43 -0.98
CA VAL A 48 -0.87 -5.30 -0.90
C VAL A 48 -2.24 -5.82 -0.46
N LEU A 49 -2.79 -5.18 0.57
CA LEU A 49 -4.04 -5.56 1.22
C LEU A 49 -5.04 -4.39 1.14
N ASP A 50 -6.27 -4.67 0.76
CA ASP A 50 -7.41 -3.80 1.05
C ASP A 50 -8.23 -4.44 2.17
N THR A 51 -8.67 -3.66 3.16
CA THR A 51 -9.44 -4.22 4.29
C THR A 51 -10.88 -4.58 3.92
N HIS A 52 -11.45 -3.88 2.94
CA HIS A 52 -12.80 -4.08 2.40
C HIS A 52 -12.86 -3.48 0.99
N VAL A 53 -13.99 -3.65 0.30
CA VAL A 53 -14.26 -2.93 -0.94
C VAL A 53 -14.63 -1.48 -0.58
N HIS A 54 -13.80 -0.53 -1.01
CA HIS A 54 -14.00 0.89 -0.70
C HIS A 54 -15.05 1.49 -1.62
N ALA A 55 -16.06 2.16 -1.06
CA ALA A 55 -17.12 2.83 -1.83
C ALA A 55 -16.75 4.27 -2.24
N ASP A 56 -15.76 4.85 -1.58
CA ASP A 56 -15.34 6.25 -1.66
C ASP A 56 -14.03 6.44 -2.46
N ARG A 57 -13.38 5.34 -2.85
CA ARG A 57 -12.14 5.39 -3.64
C ARG A 57 -11.88 4.12 -4.44
N ILE A 58 -11.04 4.29 -5.45
CA ILE A 58 -10.43 3.17 -6.18
C ILE A 58 -9.24 2.64 -5.36
N GLY A 59 -9.28 1.35 -5.02
CA GLY A 59 -8.19 0.64 -4.34
C GLY A 59 -6.91 0.52 -5.17
N GLY A 60 -5.81 0.08 -4.54
CA GLY A 60 -4.49 0.03 -5.18
C GLY A 60 -4.27 -1.19 -6.09
N ASP A 61 -5.26 -1.59 -6.88
CA ASP A 61 -5.12 -2.70 -7.86
C ASP A 61 -3.91 -2.52 -8.81
N PRO A 62 -3.54 -1.29 -9.25
CA PRO A 62 -2.30 -1.06 -10.01
C PRO A 62 -1.01 -1.32 -9.22
N PHE A 63 -1.06 -1.27 -7.88
CA PHE A 63 0.10 -1.40 -7.01
C PHE A 63 0.68 -2.82 -7.08
N GLY A 64 -0.17 -3.84 -6.95
CA GLY A 64 0.27 -5.24 -6.95
C GLY A 64 1.01 -5.60 -8.24
N ARG A 65 0.53 -5.09 -9.37
CA ARG A 65 1.16 -5.26 -10.68
C ARG A 65 2.48 -4.50 -10.79
N ALA A 66 2.50 -3.23 -10.41
CA ALA A 66 3.69 -2.38 -10.55
C ALA A 66 4.83 -2.80 -9.61
N ALA A 67 4.51 -3.32 -8.43
CA ALA A 67 5.50 -3.73 -7.43
C ALA A 67 5.92 -5.21 -7.55
N GLY A 68 5.30 -5.99 -8.45
CA GLY A 68 5.52 -7.43 -8.54
C GLY A 68 5.13 -8.19 -7.26
N SER A 69 4.22 -7.62 -6.46
CA SER A 69 3.83 -8.13 -5.14
C SER A 69 2.53 -8.94 -5.22
N ARG A 70 2.36 -9.92 -4.32
CA ARG A 70 1.10 -10.67 -4.23
C ARG A 70 -0.04 -9.73 -3.82
N ARG A 71 -1.24 -9.94 -4.38
CA ARG A 71 -2.46 -9.22 -3.98
C ARG A 71 -3.31 -10.10 -3.07
N HIS A 72 -3.92 -9.52 -2.04
CA HIS A 72 -5.04 -10.15 -1.33
C HIS A 72 -6.26 -9.22 -1.40
N PRO A 73 -7.26 -9.54 -2.24
CA PRO A 73 -8.50 -8.80 -2.25
C PRO A 73 -9.26 -9.03 -0.92
N PRO A 74 -10.13 -8.08 -0.53
CA PRO A 74 -11.05 -8.30 0.57
C PRO A 74 -11.99 -9.46 0.23
N ARG A 75 -12.37 -10.23 1.24
CA ARG A 75 -13.41 -11.27 1.11
C ARG A 75 -14.79 -10.64 1.19
#